data_AF-A0A345C1F1-F1
#
_entry.id   AF-A0A345C1F1-F1
#
_cell.length_a   1.000
_cell.length_b   1.000
_cell.length_c   1.000
_cell.angle_alpha   90.00
_cell.angle_beta   90.00
_cell.angle_gamma   90.00
#
_symmetry.space_group_name_H-M   'P 1'
#
loop_
_entity.id
_entity.type
_entity.pdbx_description
1 polymer ?
#
loop_
_entity_poly.entity_id
_entity_poly.type
_entity_poly.pdbx_seq_one_letter_code
_entity_poly.pdbx_strand_id
1 'polypeptide(L)'
;MEDKTFRNAMGRFATGVTVITTKAGEDIHGMTANAFMSISLDPKLITVSVDNNATMLEKIKSSGQFAVSFLSEDQQDIAMHFAGQTNEEKDINFDIINDVPVIKDALASIVCDLERSYEVGDHTLFIGEVAEINLTDGNPLTFYKGKYGRYQSVEFADTV
;
A
#
# COMPACT_ATOMS: atom_id res chain seq x y z
N MET A 1 5.41 27.90 3.70
CA MET A 1 6.51 26.90 3.77
C MET A 1 6.71 26.38 2.35
N GLU A 2 7.95 26.18 1.89
CA GLU A 2 8.17 25.62 0.56
C GLU A 2 7.78 24.13 0.50
N ASP A 3 7.11 23.70 -0.57
CA ASP A 3 6.68 22.31 -0.76
C ASP A 3 7.82 21.30 -0.62
N LYS A 4 9.02 21.68 -1.08
CA LYS A 4 10.23 20.86 -0.95
C LYS A 4 10.58 20.59 0.50
N THR A 5 10.42 21.58 1.38
CA THR A 5 10.68 21.44 2.82
C THR A 5 9.70 20.46 3.45
N PHE A 6 8.41 20.57 3.12
CA PHE A 6 7.39 19.64 3.59
C PHE A 6 7.67 18.20 3.12
N ARG A 7 7.88 17.99 1.81
CA ARG A 7 8.20 16.66 1.25
C ARG A 7 9.47 16.05 1.84
N ASN A 8 10.50 16.86 2.05
CA ASN A 8 11.74 16.40 2.69
C ASN A 8 11.52 15.98 4.15
N ALA A 9 10.64 16.66 4.88
CA ALA A 9 10.27 16.28 6.24
C ALA A 9 9.47 14.97 6.24
N MET A 10 8.46 14.83 5.37
CA MET A 10 7.65 13.60 5.27
C MET A 10 8.49 12.39 4.87
N GLY A 11 9.44 12.55 3.95
CA GLY A 11 10.36 11.49 3.54
C GLY A 11 11.33 11.03 4.64
N ARG A 12 11.38 11.69 5.81
CA ARG A 12 12.17 11.22 6.97
C ARG A 12 11.41 10.23 7.84
N PHE A 13 10.12 10.04 7.64
CA PHE A 13 9.38 8.95 8.26
C PHE A 13 9.52 7.70 7.37
N ALA A 14 10.32 6.74 7.83
CA ALA A 14 10.52 5.48 7.09
C ALA A 14 9.24 4.65 7.11
N THR A 15 8.90 4.04 5.98
CA THR A 15 7.72 3.19 5.84
C THR A 15 8.06 1.90 5.11
N GLY A 16 7.21 0.89 5.26
CA GLY A 16 7.11 -0.17 4.27
C GLY A 16 6.51 0.36 2.96
N VAL A 17 6.60 -0.43 1.90
CA VAL A 17 5.94 -0.14 0.62
C VAL A 17 4.75 -1.07 0.44
N THR A 18 3.63 -0.51 -0.01
CA THR A 18 2.42 -1.28 -0.28
C THR A 18 1.97 -1.08 -1.72
N VAL A 19 1.22 -2.04 -2.23
CA VAL A 19 0.41 -1.88 -3.44
C VAL A 19 -1.05 -2.02 -3.04
N ILE A 20 -1.84 -1.00 -3.39
CA ILE A 20 -3.29 -1.00 -3.25
C ILE A 20 -3.86 -1.58 -4.53
N THR A 21 -4.73 -2.57 -4.42
CA THR A 21 -5.38 -3.23 -5.54
C THR A 21 -6.89 -3.21 -5.40
N THR A 22 -7.59 -3.17 -6.52
CA THR A 22 -9.04 -3.28 -6.57
C THR A 22 -9.47 -3.84 -7.92
N LYS A 23 -10.66 -4.44 -7.96
CA LYS A 23 -11.27 -4.95 -9.20
C LYS A 23 -12.42 -4.02 -9.60
N ALA A 24 -12.36 -3.47 -10.81
CA ALA A 24 -13.42 -2.60 -11.34
C ALA A 24 -13.94 -3.17 -12.65
N GLY A 25 -15.08 -3.87 -12.60
CA GLY A 25 -15.51 -4.72 -13.71
C GLY A 25 -14.65 -5.97 -13.76
N GLU A 26 -14.09 -6.31 -14.93
CA GLU A 26 -13.12 -7.42 -15.06
C GLU A 26 -11.67 -6.97 -14.91
N ASP A 27 -11.42 -5.66 -14.89
CA ASP A 27 -10.06 -5.12 -14.86
C ASP A 27 -9.51 -5.02 -13.44
N ILE A 28 -8.26 -5.46 -13.28
CA ILE A 28 -7.49 -5.27 -12.05
C ILE A 28 -6.74 -3.95 -12.14
N HIS A 29 -6.87 -3.13 -11.10
CA HIS A 29 -6.12 -1.90 -10.95
C HIS A 29 -5.20 -1.99 -9.73
N GLY A 30 -4.00 -1.43 -9.87
CA GLY A 30 -3.01 -1.36 -8.80
C GLY A 30 -2.38 0.02 -8.69
N MET A 31 -1.98 0.41 -7.48
CA MET A 31 -1.28 1.66 -7.21
C MET A 31 -0.31 1.47 -6.04
N THR A 32 0.95 1.83 -6.24
CA THR A 32 1.93 1.85 -5.16
C THR A 32 1.61 2.98 -4.19
N ALA A 33 1.58 2.66 -2.90
CA ALA A 33 1.35 3.62 -1.84
C ALA A 33 2.22 3.30 -0.63
N ASN A 34 2.58 4.34 0.12
CA ASN A 34 3.16 4.19 1.45
C ASN A 34 2.46 5.08 2.50
N ALA A 35 1.38 5.76 2.10
CA ALA A 35 0.47 6.47 2.97
C ALA A 35 -0.64 5.51 3.46
N PHE A 36 -0.22 4.51 4.24
CA PHE A 36 -1.07 3.48 4.84
C PHE A 36 -0.95 3.55 6.37
N MET A 37 -2.02 3.22 7.08
CA MET A 37 -2.01 3.13 8.54
C MET A 37 -3.09 2.17 9.06
N SER A 38 -2.80 1.45 10.15
CA SER A 38 -3.82 0.79 10.98
C SER A 38 -4.52 1.81 11.88
N ILE A 39 -5.85 1.77 11.96
CA ILE A 39 -6.67 2.74 12.70
C ILE A 39 -7.30 2.14 13.95
N SER A 40 -7.93 0.98 13.83
CA SER A 40 -8.76 0.42 14.90
C SER A 40 -8.60 -1.09 14.98
N LEU A 41 -8.76 -1.64 16.20
CA LEU A 41 -8.75 -3.06 16.46
C LEU A 41 -10.17 -3.66 16.56
N ASP A 42 -11.15 -2.86 17.00
CA ASP A 42 -12.55 -3.28 17.11
C ASP A 42 -13.51 -2.11 16.75
N PRO A 43 -14.12 -2.10 15.55
CA PRO A 43 -13.87 -3.04 14.44
C PRO A 43 -12.44 -2.88 13.88
N LYS A 44 -11.97 -3.87 13.11
CA LYS A 44 -10.62 -3.84 12.50
C LYS A 44 -10.62 -2.87 11.32
N LEU A 45 -10.02 -1.70 11.48
CA LEU A 45 -10.00 -0.66 10.45
C LEU A 45 -8.57 -0.28 10.06
N ILE A 46 -8.38 -0.05 8.77
CA ILE A 46 -7.16 0.55 8.20
C ILE A 46 -7.52 1.76 7.35
N THR A 47 -6.51 2.55 6.96
CA THR A 47 -6.68 3.58 5.93
C THR A 47 -5.54 3.59 4.93
N VAL A 48 -5.91 4.02 3.72
CA VAL A 48 -4.99 4.44 2.67
C VAL A 48 -5.35 5.85 2.21
N SER A 49 -4.32 6.68 1.96
CA SER A 49 -4.49 8.01 1.39
C SER A 49 -4.20 7.97 -0.11
N VAL A 50 -5.13 8.44 -0.93
CA VAL A 50 -5.05 8.42 -2.40
C VAL A 50 -5.16 9.83 -2.94
N ASP A 51 -4.26 10.22 -3.83
CA ASP A 51 -4.29 11.54 -4.50
C ASP A 51 -5.60 11.71 -5.27
N ASN A 52 -6.21 12.89 -5.19
CA ASN A 52 -7.50 13.16 -5.83
C ASN A 52 -7.49 13.06 -7.36
N ASN A 53 -6.30 13.10 -7.98
CA ASN A 53 -6.10 12.94 -9.42
C ASN A 53 -5.70 11.51 -9.81
N ALA A 54 -5.47 10.61 -8.85
CA ALA A 54 -5.13 9.23 -9.16
C ALA A 54 -6.35 8.48 -9.69
N THR A 55 -6.18 7.73 -10.79
CA THR A 55 -7.25 6.87 -11.34
C THR A 55 -7.79 5.89 -10.30
N MET A 56 -6.95 5.45 -9.35
CA MET A 56 -7.31 4.54 -8.27
C MET A 56 -8.48 5.06 -7.41
N LEU A 57 -8.63 6.38 -7.26
CA LEU A 57 -9.66 6.97 -6.42
C LEU A 57 -11.07 6.54 -6.85
N GLU A 58 -11.39 6.68 -8.13
CA GLU A 58 -12.70 6.29 -8.67
C GLU A 58 -12.86 4.77 -8.74
N LYS A 59 -11.75 4.04 -8.88
CA LYS A 59 -11.75 2.57 -8.90
C LYS A 59 -12.12 1.98 -7.54
N ILE A 60 -11.57 2.49 -6.44
CA ILE A 60 -11.96 2.07 -5.07
C ILE A 60 -13.41 2.46 -4.77
N LYS A 61 -13.83 3.69 -5.12
CA LYS A 61 -15.22 4.13 -4.90
C LYS A 61 -16.23 3.26 -5.64
N SER A 62 -15.95 2.88 -6.88
CA SER A 62 -16.86 2.11 -7.72
C SER A 62 -16.90 0.63 -7.37
N SER A 63 -15.79 0.04 -6.95
CA SER A 63 -15.74 -1.36 -6.53
C SER A 63 -16.30 -1.58 -5.13
N GLY A 64 -16.16 -0.60 -4.23
CA GLY A 64 -16.53 -0.75 -2.81
C GLY A 64 -15.60 -1.68 -2.02
N GLN A 65 -14.52 -2.17 -2.63
CA GLN A 65 -13.56 -3.08 -2.01
C GLN A 65 -12.14 -2.79 -2.50
N PHE A 66 -11.16 -2.99 -1.64
CA PHE A 66 -9.75 -2.87 -2.01
C PHE A 66 -8.89 -3.78 -1.15
N ALA A 67 -7.72 -4.11 -1.64
CA ALA A 67 -6.71 -4.80 -0.87
C ALA A 67 -5.44 -3.96 -0.73
N VAL A 68 -4.71 -4.21 0.35
CA VAL A 68 -3.39 -3.63 0.59
C VAL A 68 -2.38 -4.77 0.71
N SER A 69 -1.44 -4.82 -0.22
CA SER A 69 -0.36 -5.82 -0.24
C SER A 69 0.94 -5.19 0.24
N PHE A 70 1.52 -5.67 1.34
CA PHE A 70 2.79 -5.19 1.88
C PHE A 70 3.92 -5.91 1.16
N LEU A 71 4.77 -5.15 0.47
CA LEU A 71 5.77 -5.74 -0.41
C LEU A 71 7.00 -6.24 0.34
N SER A 72 7.51 -7.40 -0.08
CA SER A 72 8.81 -7.92 0.35
C SER A 72 9.96 -7.19 -0.35
N GLU A 73 11.17 -7.29 0.21
CA GLU A 73 12.37 -6.64 -0.33
C GLU A 73 12.73 -7.04 -1.78
N ASP A 74 12.20 -8.16 -2.25
CA ASP A 74 12.39 -8.68 -3.61
C ASP A 74 11.38 -8.10 -4.61
N GLN A 75 10.35 -7.37 -4.15
CA GLN A 75 9.25 -6.85 -4.98
C GLN A 75 9.40 -5.35 -5.33
N GLN A 76 10.62 -4.82 -5.34
CA GLN A 76 10.89 -3.43 -5.73
C GLN A 76 10.38 -3.12 -7.14
N ASP A 77 10.52 -4.06 -8.04
CA ASP A 77 10.11 -3.95 -9.44
C ASP A 77 8.58 -3.87 -9.61
N ILE A 78 7.81 -4.59 -8.78
CA ILE A 78 6.36 -4.46 -8.66
C ILE A 78 5.99 -3.07 -8.13
N ALA A 79 6.69 -2.59 -7.09
CA ALA A 79 6.48 -1.24 -6.55
C ALA A 79 6.70 -0.16 -7.61
N MET A 80 7.75 -0.29 -8.42
CA MET A 80 8.05 0.66 -9.50
C MET A 80 6.99 0.63 -10.61
N HIS A 81 6.50 -0.56 -10.97
CA HIS A 81 5.42 -0.73 -11.95
C HIS A 81 4.15 0.02 -11.53
N PHE A 82 3.62 -0.27 -10.33
CA PHE A 82 2.40 0.39 -9.85
C PHE A 82 2.60 1.84 -9.38
N ALA A 83 3.84 2.33 -9.35
CA ALA A 83 4.15 3.75 -9.17
C ALA A 83 4.23 4.52 -10.51
N GLY A 84 4.05 3.85 -11.66
CA GLY A 84 4.20 4.46 -12.98
C GLY A 84 5.64 4.88 -13.30
N GLN A 85 6.63 4.27 -12.64
CA GLN A 85 8.05 4.61 -12.81
C GLN A 85 8.74 3.80 -13.92
N THR A 86 8.02 2.85 -14.51
CA THR A 86 8.47 2.07 -15.67
C THR A 86 7.37 2.03 -16.72
N ASN A 87 7.78 2.03 -17.98
CA ASN A 87 6.89 1.84 -19.13
C ASN A 87 6.88 0.39 -19.63
N GLU A 88 7.64 -0.50 -18.98
CA GLU A 88 7.66 -1.91 -19.31
C GLU A 88 6.38 -2.57 -18.77
N GLU A 89 5.62 -3.20 -19.67
CA GLU A 89 4.55 -4.10 -19.28
C GLU A 89 5.16 -5.25 -18.48
N LYS A 90 4.63 -5.46 -17.27
CA LYS A 90 5.00 -6.57 -16.41
C LYS A 90 3.82 -7.50 -16.31
N ASP A 91 4.11 -8.79 -16.42
CA ASP A 91 3.19 -9.83 -16.01
C ASP A 91 3.16 -9.86 -14.48
N ILE A 92 2.10 -9.30 -13.89
CA ILE A 92 1.91 -9.26 -12.44
C ILE A 92 1.05 -10.46 -12.05
N ASN A 93 1.63 -11.32 -11.21
CA ASN A 93 0.88 -12.43 -10.63
C ASN A 93 0.03 -11.94 -9.46
N PHE A 94 -1.27 -12.19 -9.54
CA PHE A 94 -2.21 -11.92 -8.47
C PHE A 94 -2.78 -13.22 -7.92
N ASP A 95 -2.95 -13.28 -6.61
CA ASP A 95 -3.92 -14.19 -6.00
C ASP A 95 -5.25 -13.45 -5.85
N ILE A 96 -6.37 -14.19 -5.80
CA ILE A 96 -7.70 -13.62 -5.60
C ILE A 96 -8.25 -14.08 -4.25
N ILE A 97 -8.61 -13.12 -3.41
CA ILE A 97 -9.15 -13.36 -2.07
C ILE A 97 -10.45 -12.56 -1.97
N ASN A 98 -11.57 -13.23 -1.72
CA ASN A 98 -12.91 -12.61 -1.69
C ASN A 98 -13.19 -11.74 -2.93
N ASP A 99 -12.85 -12.24 -4.12
CA ASP A 99 -12.95 -11.54 -5.41
C ASP A 99 -12.07 -10.28 -5.56
N VAL A 100 -11.23 -9.97 -4.56
CA VAL A 100 -10.27 -8.86 -4.60
C VAL A 100 -8.87 -9.38 -4.95
N PRO A 101 -8.20 -8.79 -5.95
CA PRO A 101 -6.84 -9.18 -6.32
C PRO A 101 -5.83 -8.71 -5.27
N VAL A 102 -4.86 -9.55 -4.93
CA VAL A 102 -3.73 -9.25 -4.05
C VAL A 102 -2.41 -9.60 -4.74
N ILE A 103 -1.33 -8.90 -4.43
CA ILE A 103 -0.02 -9.22 -5.00
C ILE A 103 0.45 -10.56 -4.44
N LYS A 104 0.72 -11.49 -5.35
CA LYS A 104 1.24 -12.81 -4.99
C LYS A 104 2.58 -12.68 -4.25
N ASP A 105 2.77 -13.53 -3.24
CA ASP A 105 3.99 -13.59 -2.41
C ASP A 105 4.31 -12.26 -1.65
N ALA A 106 3.32 -11.38 -1.47
CA ALA A 106 3.44 -10.24 -0.58
C ALA A 106 3.59 -10.69 0.89
N LEU A 107 4.29 -9.90 1.72
CA LEU A 107 4.49 -10.19 3.15
C LEU A 107 3.19 -10.25 3.94
N ALA A 108 2.26 -9.37 3.55
CA ALA A 108 0.91 -9.40 4.05
C ALA A 108 -0.04 -8.94 2.95
N SER A 109 -1.23 -9.51 2.90
CA SER A 109 -2.32 -9.07 2.04
C SER A 109 -3.55 -8.86 2.90
N ILE A 110 -4.10 -7.66 2.85
CA ILE A 110 -5.25 -7.25 3.68
C ILE A 110 -6.40 -6.90 2.75
N VAL A 111 -7.47 -7.69 2.73
CA VAL A 111 -8.68 -7.40 1.95
C VAL A 111 -9.64 -6.59 2.81
N CYS A 112 -10.15 -5.50 2.25
CA CYS A 112 -11.01 -4.55 2.96
C CYS A 112 -12.30 -4.28 2.18
N ASP A 113 -13.41 -4.23 2.91
CA ASP A 113 -14.63 -3.57 2.46
C ASP A 113 -14.52 -2.07 2.73
N LEU A 114 -14.92 -1.24 1.77
CA LEU A 114 -14.90 0.20 1.94
C LEU A 114 -15.97 0.64 2.95
N GLU A 115 -15.54 1.15 4.10
CA GLU A 115 -16.42 1.64 5.15
C GLU A 115 -16.79 3.11 4.90
N ARG A 116 -15.78 3.97 4.74
CA ARG A 116 -15.96 5.41 4.51
C ARG A 116 -14.83 5.98 3.67
N SER A 117 -15.09 7.16 3.08
CA SER A 117 -14.05 7.99 2.46
C SER A 117 -14.17 9.44 2.90
N TYR A 118 -13.03 10.08 3.16
CA TYR A 118 -12.95 11.48 3.58
C TYR A 118 -11.99 12.25 2.68
N GLU A 119 -12.47 13.29 2.01
CA GLU A 119 -11.61 14.23 1.28
C GLU A 119 -10.84 15.11 2.28
N VAL A 120 -9.52 15.11 2.19
CA VAL A 120 -8.60 15.84 3.06
C VAL A 120 -7.54 16.52 2.21
N GLY A 121 -7.82 17.77 1.81
CA GLY A 121 -6.92 18.54 0.95
C GLY A 121 -6.86 17.96 -0.46
N ASP A 122 -5.66 17.62 -0.91
CA ASP A 122 -5.40 17.04 -2.24
C ASP A 122 -5.51 15.51 -2.27
N HIS A 123 -5.84 14.88 -1.14
CA HIS A 123 -6.02 13.43 -1.03
C HIS A 123 -7.40 13.06 -0.48
N THR A 124 -7.82 11.83 -0.75
CA THR A 124 -8.94 11.18 -0.10
C THR A 124 -8.44 10.03 0.76
N LEU A 125 -8.82 10.03 2.03
CA LEU A 125 -8.61 8.91 2.94
C LEU A 125 -9.72 7.89 2.71
N PHE A 126 -9.36 6.68 2.33
CA PHE A 126 -10.27 5.53 2.29
C PHE A 126 -10.09 4.74 3.58
N ILE A 127 -11.19 4.52 4.30
CA ILE A 127 -11.25 3.71 5.52
C ILE A 127 -11.82 2.35 5.12
N GLY A 128 -11.04 1.30 5.34
CA GLY A 128 -11.43 -0.08 5.04
C GLY A 128 -11.68 -0.86 6.32
N GLU A 129 -12.80 -1.58 6.38
CA GLU A 129 -13.01 -2.64 7.37
C GLU A 129 -12.37 -3.92 6.87
N VAL A 130 -11.51 -4.52 7.70
CA VAL A 130 -10.70 -5.68 7.30
C VAL A 130 -11.57 -6.94 7.27
N ALA A 131 -11.69 -7.53 6.09
CA ALA A 131 -12.43 -8.76 5.84
C ALA A 131 -11.53 -10.01 5.95
N GLU A 132 -10.30 -9.96 5.42
CA GLU A 132 -9.38 -11.10 5.38
C GLU A 132 -7.92 -10.63 5.47
N ILE A 133 -7.04 -11.42 6.09
CA ILE A 133 -5.60 -11.17 6.15
C ILE A 133 -4.84 -12.47 5.83
N ASN A 134 -3.92 -12.39 4.87
CA ASN A 134 -2.90 -13.41 4.65
C ASN A 134 -1.51 -12.88 5.01
N LEU A 135 -0.66 -13.76 5.54
CA LEU A 135 0.70 -13.45 5.96
C LEU A 135 1.69 -14.41 5.32
N THR A 136 2.88 -13.91 5.00
CA THR A 136 4.03 -14.70 4.57
C THR A 136 5.29 -14.26 5.33
N ASP A 137 6.31 -15.10 5.32
CA ASP A 137 7.60 -14.78 5.94
C ASP A 137 8.50 -13.99 4.97
N GLY A 138 9.37 -13.12 5.52
CA GLY A 138 10.36 -12.39 4.75
C GLY A 138 10.69 -11.01 5.33
N ASN A 139 11.51 -10.23 4.61
CA ASN A 139 11.87 -8.87 5.00
C ASN A 139 11.13 -7.83 4.15
N PRO A 140 10.71 -6.69 4.72
CA PRO A 140 9.95 -5.68 4.00
C PRO A 140 10.80 -4.85 3.06
N LEU A 141 10.22 -4.51 1.91
CA LEU A 141 10.69 -3.38 1.12
C LEU A 141 10.44 -2.10 1.92
N THR A 142 11.49 -1.31 2.12
CA THR A 142 11.40 -0.05 2.86
C THR A 142 11.55 1.14 1.93
N PHE A 143 10.96 2.27 2.32
CA PHE A 143 11.11 3.54 1.63
C PHE A 143 11.52 4.64 2.61
N TYR A 144 12.63 5.30 2.31
CA TYR A 144 13.18 6.36 3.16
C TYR A 144 13.89 7.41 2.30
N LYS A 145 13.54 8.69 2.52
CA LYS A 145 14.09 9.85 1.80
C LYS A 145 14.07 9.70 0.28
N GLY A 146 12.98 9.17 -0.27
CA GLY A 146 12.82 9.00 -1.72
C GLY A 146 13.60 7.82 -2.32
N LYS A 147 14.06 6.87 -1.49
CA LYS A 147 14.82 5.70 -1.94
C LYS A 147 14.22 4.43 -1.37
N TYR A 148 14.18 3.40 -2.22
CA TYR A 148 13.97 2.03 -1.76
C TYR A 148 15.17 1.55 -0.95
N GLY A 149 14.91 0.68 0.02
CA GLY A 149 15.92 0.07 0.87
C GLY A 149 15.44 -1.25 1.45
N ARG A 150 16.28 -1.85 2.29
CA ARG A 150 15.97 -3.09 3.00
C ARG A 150 15.92 -2.83 4.49
N TYR A 151 15.06 -3.58 5.18
CA TYR A 151 15.10 -3.63 6.62
C TYR A 151 16.40 -4.31 7.06
N GLN A 152 17.08 -3.69 8.02
CA GLN A 152 18.21 -4.30 8.72
C GLN A 152 17.92 -4.22 10.20
N SER A 153 17.77 -5.37 10.85
CA SER A 153 17.69 -5.44 12.30
C SER A 153 18.98 -4.89 12.89
N VAL A 154 18.85 -4.02 13.88
CA VAL A 154 19.96 -3.68 14.76
C VAL A 154 19.85 -4.62 15.95
N GLU A 155 20.85 -5.45 16.20
CA GLU A 155 20.90 -6.21 17.45
C GLU A 155 20.92 -5.22 18.62
N PHE A 156 20.04 -5.42 19.59
CA PHE A 156 20.23 -4.79 20.89
C PHE A 156 21.52 -5.37 21.46
N ALA A 157 22.48 -4.52 21.81
CA ALA A 157 23.64 -4.96 22.58
C ALA A 157 23.10 -5.69 23.82
N ASP A 158 23.46 -6.97 23.95
CA ASP A 158 23.25 -7.75 25.17
C ASP A 158 23.69 -6.89 26.34
N THR A 159 22.72 -6.43 27.12
CA THR A 159 23.04 -5.80 28.41
C THR A 159 23.30 -6.97 29.33
N VAL A 160 24.59 -7.30 29.46
CA VAL A 160 25.13 -8.24 30.46
C VAL A 160 24.62 -7.89 31.85
#